data_AF-A0A4R0GDW5-F1
#
_entry.id   AF-A0A4R0GDW5-F1
#
_cell.length_a   1.000
_cell.length_b   1.000
_cell.length_c   1.000
_cell.angle_alpha   90.00
_cell.angle_beta   90.00
_cell.angle_gamma   90.00
#
_symmetry.space_group_name_H-M   'P 1'
#
loop_
_entity.id
_entity.type
_entity.pdbx_description
1 polymer ?
#
loop_
_entity_poly.entity_id
_entity_poly.type
_entity_poly.pdbx_seq_one_letter_code
_entity_poly.pdbx_strand_id
1 'polypeptide(L)'
;MRRNRALLASAIALVALSACGAADSEKEMAGGTPQVPTLITAEPDRSGSALPKDQRPRERLDTTAEEFQALLGPYNKCMKEQGITDEAAIGAGSDQLGIATREETERFEAANRICEPQFFPLPPWEKDPANPEARDFALGVVKCLKDKGVRYVEVAEDGIAIAFGGDRNDSRSISMGLDLAPECEREMAAKSK
;
A
#
# COMPACT_ATOMS: atom_id res chain seq x y z
N MET A 1 18.50 -4.95 -67.23
CA MET A 1 18.05 -6.16 -67.96
C MET A 1 17.43 -7.13 -66.96
N ARG A 2 16.25 -7.71 -67.31
CA ARG A 2 15.60 -8.96 -66.83
C ARG A 2 15.52 -9.22 -65.30
N ARG A 3 14.40 -9.03 -64.58
CA ARG A 3 13.11 -9.79 -64.50
C ARG A 3 13.23 -11.30 -64.22
N ASN A 4 12.73 -11.73 -63.05
CA ASN A 4 11.88 -12.91 -62.71
C ASN A 4 11.52 -12.79 -61.20
N ARG A 5 10.30 -12.58 -60.69
CA ARG A 5 8.96 -13.22 -60.73
C ARG A 5 8.84 -14.60 -60.04
N ALA A 6 8.24 -14.61 -58.83
CA ALA A 6 7.13 -15.46 -58.34
C ALA A 6 6.95 -15.20 -56.81
N LEU A 7 5.88 -14.56 -56.31
CA LEU A 7 4.55 -15.09 -55.89
C LEU A 7 4.64 -16.17 -54.80
N LEU A 8 3.83 -16.30 -53.74
CA LEU A 8 2.76 -15.58 -53.02
C LEU A 8 2.36 -16.56 -51.88
N ALA A 9 2.06 -16.10 -50.66
CA ALA A 9 0.93 -16.59 -49.85
C ALA A 9 0.88 -15.89 -48.48
N SER A 10 -0.13 -15.04 -48.31
CA SER A 10 -0.56 -14.41 -47.07
C SER A 10 -1.62 -15.27 -46.38
N ALA A 11 -1.64 -15.31 -45.05
CA ALA A 11 -2.83 -15.65 -44.28
C ALA A 11 -2.89 -14.80 -43.00
N ILE A 12 -3.67 -13.73 -43.08
CA ILE A 12 -4.18 -12.94 -41.96
C ILE A 12 -5.52 -13.59 -41.60
N ALA A 13 -5.72 -13.97 -40.34
CA ALA A 13 -7.04 -14.33 -39.82
C ALA A 13 -7.32 -13.50 -38.56
N LEU A 14 -8.07 -12.41 -38.79
CA LEU A 14 -8.86 -11.69 -37.80
C LEU A 14 -10.18 -12.45 -37.60
N VAL A 15 -10.53 -12.78 -36.36
CA VAL A 15 -11.95 -12.85 -35.96
C VAL A 15 -12.08 -12.20 -34.60
N ALA A 16 -12.90 -11.17 -34.57
CA ALA A 16 -13.33 -10.42 -33.40
C ALA A 16 -14.80 -10.77 -33.08
N LEU A 17 -15.21 -10.30 -31.90
CA LEU A 17 -16.57 -10.02 -31.41
C LEU A 17 -17.28 -11.04 -30.49
N SER A 18 -17.50 -10.51 -29.26
CA SER A 18 -18.77 -10.30 -28.56
C SER A 18 -19.44 -11.43 -27.77
N ALA A 19 -19.56 -11.17 -26.45
CA ALA A 19 -20.68 -11.40 -25.51
C ALA A 19 -20.08 -11.80 -24.14
N CYS A 20 -20.24 -11.15 -22.97
CA CYS A 20 -21.29 -10.32 -22.39
C CYS A 20 -22.68 -10.97 -22.43
N GLY A 21 -23.09 -11.58 -21.31
CA GLY A 21 -24.41 -12.19 -21.08
C GLY A 21 -24.23 -13.49 -20.29
N ALA A 22 -24.48 -13.55 -18.98
CA ALA A 22 -25.80 -13.57 -18.36
C ALA A 22 -26.70 -14.70 -18.91
N ALA A 23 -26.92 -15.67 -18.04
CA ALA A 23 -28.08 -16.55 -17.87
C ALA A 23 -28.71 -17.27 -19.10
N ASP A 24 -28.74 -18.58 -18.93
CA ASP A 24 -29.87 -19.49 -19.12
C ASP A 24 -30.21 -20.12 -20.48
N SER A 25 -30.72 -21.35 -20.31
CA SER A 25 -31.51 -22.18 -21.22
C SER A 25 -30.78 -23.09 -22.22
N GLU A 26 -30.47 -24.29 -21.70
CA GLU A 26 -30.96 -25.59 -22.18
C GLU A 26 -31.05 -25.88 -23.69
N LYS A 27 -30.29 -26.90 -24.12
CA LYS A 27 -30.82 -27.98 -24.97
C LYS A 27 -29.98 -29.27 -24.87
N GLU A 28 -30.41 -30.12 -23.94
CA GLU A 28 -30.66 -31.55 -24.12
C GLU A 28 -30.09 -32.24 -25.39
N MET A 29 -29.16 -33.20 -25.25
CA MET A 29 -29.51 -34.63 -25.10
C MET A 29 -28.31 -35.57 -25.27
N ALA A 30 -28.45 -36.71 -24.60
CA ALA A 30 -27.81 -38.01 -24.85
C ALA A 30 -26.54 -38.37 -24.05
N GLY A 31 -26.79 -39.20 -23.02
CA GLY A 31 -26.00 -40.43 -22.86
C GLY A 31 -24.79 -40.36 -21.94
N GLY A 32 -25.02 -40.75 -20.69
CA GLY A 32 -23.96 -41.09 -19.73
C GLY A 32 -23.71 -39.97 -18.75
N THR A 33 -24.18 -40.12 -17.51
CA THR A 33 -23.72 -39.27 -16.41
C THR A 33 -22.23 -39.54 -16.17
N PRO A 34 -21.30 -38.60 -16.42
CA PRO A 34 -19.99 -38.68 -15.83
C PRO A 34 -20.17 -38.34 -14.36
N GLN A 35 -20.16 -39.33 -13.48
CA GLN A 35 -19.98 -39.10 -12.05
C GLN A 35 -18.55 -38.61 -11.84
N VAL A 36 -18.36 -37.29 -11.88
CA VAL A 36 -17.15 -36.66 -11.37
C VAL A 36 -17.21 -36.85 -9.85
N PRO A 37 -16.19 -37.44 -9.20
CA PRO A 37 -16.18 -37.54 -7.74
C PRO A 37 -15.99 -36.14 -7.17
N THR A 38 -17.07 -35.51 -6.75
CA THR A 38 -17.00 -34.29 -5.96
C THR A 38 -16.52 -34.69 -4.57
N LEU A 39 -15.28 -34.33 -4.23
CA LEU A 39 -14.83 -34.37 -2.84
C LEU A 39 -15.65 -33.36 -2.06
N ILE A 40 -16.60 -33.84 -1.25
CA ILE A 40 -17.23 -33.02 -0.22
C ILE A 40 -16.18 -32.84 0.89
N THR A 41 -15.39 -31.79 0.79
CA THR A 41 -14.69 -31.25 1.95
C THR A 41 -15.73 -30.53 2.77
N ALA A 42 -16.01 -31.02 3.99
CA ALA A 42 -16.77 -30.25 4.96
C ALA A 42 -16.08 -28.89 5.12
N GLU A 43 -16.81 -27.80 4.89
CA GLU A 43 -16.30 -26.48 5.25
C GLU A 43 -15.95 -26.52 6.74
N PRO A 44 -14.74 -26.06 7.13
CA PRO A 44 -14.44 -25.90 8.54
C PRO A 44 -15.50 -24.97 9.13
N ASP A 45 -16.02 -25.36 10.29
CA ASP A 45 -16.94 -24.54 11.05
C ASP A 45 -16.27 -23.17 11.29
N ARG A 46 -16.70 -22.15 10.53
CA ARG A 46 -16.23 -20.77 10.72
C ARG A 46 -16.93 -20.22 11.97
N SER A 47 -16.56 -20.77 13.13
CA SER A 47 -16.81 -20.15 14.42
C SER A 47 -15.88 -18.95 14.54
N GLY A 48 -16.37 -17.85 13.99
CA GLY A 48 -15.62 -16.61 13.85
C GLY A 48 -16.39 -15.71 12.91
N SER A 49 -17.51 -15.16 13.40
CA SER A 49 -17.99 -13.89 12.88
C SER A 49 -16.90 -12.87 13.18
N ALA A 50 -15.91 -12.77 12.31
CA ALA A 50 -15.05 -11.62 12.27
C ALA A 50 -16.01 -10.47 11.97
N LEU A 51 -16.23 -9.63 12.98
CA LEU A 51 -16.75 -8.28 12.79
C LEU A 51 -16.06 -7.72 11.54
N PRO A 52 -16.79 -7.08 10.61
CA PRO A 52 -16.17 -6.47 9.45
C PRO A 52 -14.98 -5.67 9.94
N LYS A 53 -13.76 -6.02 9.47
CA LYS A 53 -12.59 -5.19 9.72
C LYS A 53 -12.97 -3.85 9.09
N ASP A 54 -13.31 -2.87 9.91
CA ASP A 54 -13.47 -1.50 9.44
C ASP A 54 -12.22 -1.20 8.62
N GLN A 55 -12.42 -1.00 7.32
CA GLN A 55 -11.33 -0.88 6.36
C GLN A 55 -10.62 0.41 6.68
N ARG A 56 -9.55 0.33 7.46
CA ARG A 56 -8.63 1.44 7.74
C ARG A 56 -8.37 2.17 6.42
N PRO A 57 -8.71 3.47 6.32
CA PRO A 57 -8.45 4.20 5.09
C PRO A 57 -6.95 4.17 4.82
N ARG A 58 -6.58 4.03 3.55
CA ARG A 58 -5.18 4.01 3.13
C ARG A 58 -4.77 5.39 2.64
N GLU A 59 -3.63 5.87 3.14
CA GLU A 59 -2.95 7.05 2.64
C GLU A 59 -2.50 6.84 1.19
N ARG A 60 -2.48 7.90 0.37
CA ARG A 60 -1.90 7.87 -0.97
C ARG A 60 -0.55 8.59 -0.94
N LEU A 61 0.36 8.29 -1.87
CA LEU A 61 1.65 9.00 -1.96
C LEU A 61 1.50 10.52 -2.20
N ASP A 62 0.38 10.97 -2.75
CA ASP A 62 0.05 12.37 -2.97
C ASP A 62 -0.93 12.94 -1.93
N THR A 63 -1.19 12.22 -0.84
CA THR A 63 -1.99 12.72 0.28
C THR A 63 -1.28 13.92 0.91
N THR A 64 -1.99 15.04 0.99
CA THR A 64 -1.55 16.24 1.68
C THR A 64 -1.61 16.08 3.20
N ALA A 65 -0.93 16.94 3.95
CA ALA A 65 -0.99 16.92 5.41
C ALA A 65 -2.43 17.13 5.91
N GLU A 66 -3.19 18.02 5.28
CA GLU A 66 -4.59 18.31 5.61
C GLU A 66 -5.49 17.11 5.34
N GLU A 67 -5.30 16.43 4.22
CA GLU A 67 -6.03 15.19 3.91
C GLU A 67 -5.67 14.07 4.89
N PHE A 68 -4.39 13.90 5.25
CA PHE A 68 -3.98 12.93 6.24
C PHE A 68 -4.63 13.20 7.61
N GLN A 69 -4.69 14.45 8.04
CA GLN A 69 -5.40 14.83 9.27
C GLN A 69 -6.90 14.50 9.19
N ALA A 70 -7.52 14.64 8.02
CA ALA A 70 -8.91 14.22 7.83
C ALA A 70 -9.07 12.69 7.95
N LEU A 71 -8.10 11.89 7.46
CA LEU A 71 -8.09 10.44 7.61
C LEU A 71 -7.98 9.99 9.08
N LEU A 72 -7.37 10.81 9.95
CA LEU A 72 -7.23 10.53 11.38
C LEU A 72 -8.54 10.70 12.18
N GLY A 73 -9.62 11.20 11.58
CA GLY A 73 -10.89 11.47 12.27
C GLY A 73 -11.41 10.28 13.12
N PRO A 74 -11.53 9.06 12.55
CA PRO A 74 -11.96 7.88 13.30
C PRO A 74 -10.98 7.49 14.43
N TYR A 75 -9.67 7.57 14.16
CA TYR A 75 -8.63 7.27 15.16
C TYR A 75 -8.71 8.24 16.34
N ASN A 76 -8.77 9.55 16.07
CA ASN A 76 -8.87 10.59 17.09
C ASN A 76 -10.15 10.45 17.92
N LYS A 77 -11.27 10.06 17.28
CA LYS A 77 -12.52 9.75 17.99
C LYS A 77 -12.34 8.58 18.95
N CYS A 78 -11.74 7.48 18.48
CA CYS A 78 -11.46 6.32 19.34
C CYS A 78 -10.57 6.69 20.53
N MET A 79 -9.49 7.45 20.30
CA MET A 79 -8.59 7.89 21.37
C MET A 79 -9.33 8.71 22.44
N LYS A 80 -10.24 9.61 22.04
CA LYS A 80 -11.09 10.38 22.97
C LYS A 80 -12.06 9.48 23.75
N GLU A 81 -12.64 8.46 23.11
CA GLU A 81 -13.49 7.46 23.77
C GLU A 81 -12.72 6.59 24.77
N GLN A 82 -11.42 6.34 24.52
CA GLN A 82 -10.50 5.72 25.49
C GLN A 82 -10.03 6.70 26.59
N GLY A 83 -10.50 7.94 26.56
CA GLY A 83 -10.23 8.96 27.58
C GLY A 83 -8.88 9.65 27.43
N ILE A 84 -8.31 9.71 26.23
CA ILE A 84 -7.15 10.55 25.91
C ILE A 84 -7.64 11.97 25.67
N THR A 85 -7.15 12.94 26.47
CA THR A 85 -7.43 14.36 26.26
C THR A 85 -6.46 14.96 25.25
N ASP A 86 -6.79 16.15 24.72
CA ASP A 86 -5.94 16.83 23.74
C ASP A 86 -4.56 17.17 24.35
N GLU A 87 -4.47 17.47 25.65
CA GLU A 87 -3.20 17.70 26.36
C GLU A 87 -2.35 16.43 26.48
N ALA A 88 -2.98 15.30 26.80
CA ALA A 88 -2.30 14.01 26.90
C ALA A 88 -1.81 13.52 25.52
N ALA A 89 -2.56 13.81 24.45
CA ALA A 89 -2.15 13.53 23.08
C ALA A 89 -0.95 14.38 22.63
N ILE A 90 -0.90 15.67 23.02
CA ILE A 90 0.24 16.55 22.74
C ILE A 90 1.49 16.09 23.48
N GLY A 91 1.38 15.69 24.75
CA GLY A 91 2.53 15.23 25.54
C GLY A 91 3.08 13.85 25.12
N ALA A 92 2.20 12.93 24.68
CA ALA A 92 2.60 11.57 24.32
C ALA A 92 2.92 11.38 22.83
N GLY A 93 2.45 12.27 21.95
CA GLY A 93 2.53 12.10 20.49
C GLY A 93 2.92 13.34 19.68
N SER A 94 3.30 14.46 20.31
CA SER A 94 3.75 15.65 19.57
C SER A 94 5.22 16.01 19.87
N ASP A 95 5.89 16.56 18.86
CA ASP A 95 7.20 17.22 18.98
C ASP A 95 7.15 18.52 19.84
N GLN A 96 5.99 18.91 20.37
CA GLN A 96 5.87 20.03 21.30
C GLN A 96 6.25 19.57 22.71
N LEU A 97 7.55 19.69 22.99
CA LEU A 97 8.32 19.69 24.25
C LEU A 97 7.57 19.81 25.60
N GLY A 98 6.59 18.94 25.87
CA GLY A 98 6.14 18.58 27.20
C GLY A 98 6.55 17.13 27.45
N ILE A 99 7.33 16.87 28.51
CA ILE A 99 7.67 15.48 28.86
C ILE A 99 6.40 14.86 29.44
N ALA A 100 5.73 13.98 28.68
CA ALA A 100 4.66 13.15 29.22
C ALA A 100 5.17 12.38 30.45
N THR A 101 4.34 12.33 31.50
CA THR A 101 4.58 11.43 32.62
C THR A 101 4.48 9.98 32.12
N ARG A 102 5.15 9.07 32.82
CA ARG A 102 5.07 7.64 32.51
C ARG A 102 3.62 7.14 32.47
N GLU A 103 2.78 7.62 33.38
CA GLU A 103 1.36 7.25 33.44
C GLU A 103 0.59 7.72 32.20
N GLU A 104 0.85 8.95 31.72
CA GLU A 104 0.25 9.47 30.48
C GLU A 104 0.69 8.65 29.26
N THR A 105 1.97 8.28 29.17
CA THR A 105 2.49 7.40 28.12
C THR A 105 1.83 6.02 28.17
N GLU A 106 1.76 5.38 29.35
CA GLU A 106 1.14 4.05 29.51
C GLU A 106 -0.34 4.07 29.13
N ARG A 107 -1.08 5.14 29.50
CA ARG A 107 -2.48 5.33 29.14
C ARG A 107 -2.64 5.55 27.63
N PHE A 108 -1.79 6.38 27.02
CA PHE A 108 -1.80 6.60 25.58
C PHE A 108 -1.53 5.29 24.82
N GLU A 109 -0.50 4.54 25.21
CA GLU A 109 -0.19 3.25 24.58
C GLU A 109 -1.32 2.24 24.74
N ALA A 110 -2.00 2.21 25.89
CA ALA A 110 -3.15 1.34 26.12
C ALA A 110 -4.32 1.67 25.18
N ALA A 111 -4.64 2.96 25.02
CA ALA A 111 -5.62 3.41 24.05
C ALA A 111 -5.18 3.10 22.61
N ASN A 112 -3.91 3.37 22.29
CA ASN A 112 -3.36 3.18 20.96
C ASN A 112 -3.39 1.71 20.53
N ARG A 113 -3.11 0.76 21.44
CA ARG A 113 -3.26 -0.69 21.17
C ARG A 113 -4.67 -1.10 20.73
N ILE A 114 -5.70 -0.34 21.10
CA ILE A 114 -7.09 -0.58 20.71
C ILE A 114 -7.42 0.18 19.42
N CYS A 115 -7.04 1.45 19.35
CA CYS A 115 -7.45 2.36 18.28
C CYS A 115 -6.63 2.22 16.99
N GLU A 116 -5.31 2.03 17.10
CA GLU A 116 -4.42 1.97 15.94
C GLU A 116 -4.77 0.82 14.97
N PRO A 117 -4.95 -0.43 15.44
CA PRO A 117 -5.21 -1.55 14.54
C PRO A 117 -6.56 -1.46 13.81
N GLN A 118 -7.47 -0.61 14.28
CA GLN A 118 -8.82 -0.46 13.74
C GLN A 118 -8.99 0.80 12.90
N PHE A 119 -8.34 1.91 13.28
CA PHE A 119 -8.70 3.23 12.76
C PHE A 119 -7.54 4.08 12.26
N PHE A 120 -6.29 3.78 12.64
CA PHE A 120 -5.16 4.57 12.14
C PHE A 120 -5.00 4.34 10.63
N PRO A 121 -4.78 5.36 9.79
CA PRO A 121 -4.65 5.12 8.36
C PRO A 121 -3.53 4.11 8.02
N LEU A 122 -3.74 3.29 7.00
CA LEU A 122 -2.65 2.47 6.46
C LEU A 122 -1.70 3.36 5.66
N PRO A 123 -0.38 3.08 5.65
CA PRO A 123 0.57 3.85 4.84
C PRO A 123 0.27 3.72 3.35
N PRO A 124 0.88 4.54 2.47
CA PRO A 124 0.82 4.31 1.03
C PRO A 124 1.23 2.89 0.67
N TRP A 125 0.55 2.28 -0.31
CA TRP A 125 0.78 0.87 -0.66
C TRP A 125 2.24 0.60 -1.03
N GLU A 126 2.88 1.54 -1.71
CA GLU A 126 4.29 1.51 -2.09
C GLU A 126 5.26 1.48 -0.90
N LYS A 127 4.79 1.88 0.29
CA LYS A 127 5.56 1.99 1.54
C LYS A 127 5.02 1.07 2.64
N ASP A 128 4.08 0.17 2.31
CA ASP A 128 3.46 -0.75 3.25
C ASP A 128 4.35 -1.99 3.44
N PRO A 129 4.73 -2.38 4.66
CA PRO A 129 5.44 -3.63 4.92
C PRO A 129 4.72 -4.90 4.42
N ALA A 130 3.41 -4.86 4.26
CA ALA A 130 2.64 -5.96 3.67
C ALA A 130 2.75 -6.04 2.13
N ASN A 131 3.29 -5.01 1.46
CA ASN A 131 3.52 -5.02 0.04
C ASN A 131 4.89 -5.67 -0.28
N PRO A 132 4.93 -6.82 -0.97
CA PRO A 132 6.20 -7.48 -1.31
C PRO A 132 7.11 -6.63 -2.22
N GLU A 133 6.57 -5.63 -2.91
CA GLU A 133 7.30 -4.73 -3.79
C GLU A 133 7.80 -3.46 -3.08
N ALA A 134 7.44 -3.23 -1.81
CA ALA A 134 7.79 -1.99 -1.09
C ALA A 134 9.30 -1.76 -1.01
N ARG A 135 10.07 -2.84 -0.84
CA ARG A 135 11.54 -2.76 -0.81
C ARG A 135 12.12 -2.32 -2.15
N ASP A 136 11.60 -2.85 -3.25
CA ASP A 136 12.07 -2.49 -4.60
C ASP A 136 11.67 -1.06 -4.95
N PHE A 137 10.49 -0.61 -4.50
CA PHE A 137 10.09 0.79 -4.56
C PHE A 137 11.10 1.69 -3.82
N ALA A 138 11.43 1.38 -2.55
CA ALA A 138 12.39 2.14 -1.76
C ALA A 138 13.78 2.21 -2.41
N LEU A 139 14.28 1.09 -2.96
CA LEU A 139 15.54 1.06 -3.72
C LEU A 139 15.47 1.94 -4.97
N GLY A 140 14.35 1.92 -5.69
CA GLY A 140 14.12 2.78 -6.85
C GLY A 140 14.16 4.27 -6.49
N VAL A 141 13.54 4.65 -5.37
CA VAL A 141 13.57 6.04 -4.87
C VAL A 141 14.99 6.44 -4.47
N VAL A 142 15.72 5.60 -3.72
CA VAL A 142 17.13 5.84 -3.37
C VAL A 142 17.99 6.01 -4.62
N LYS A 143 17.78 5.20 -5.65
CA LYS A 143 18.48 5.34 -6.93
C LYS A 143 18.19 6.69 -7.58
N CYS A 144 16.91 7.08 -7.68
CA CYS A 144 16.51 8.37 -8.22
C CYS A 144 17.16 9.55 -7.46
N LEU A 145 17.18 9.50 -6.13
CA LEU A 145 17.80 10.52 -5.29
C LEU A 145 19.31 10.63 -5.54
N LYS A 146 20.00 9.50 -5.67
CA LYS A 146 21.43 9.46 -6.02
C LYS A 146 21.69 10.05 -7.40
N ASP A 147 20.86 9.71 -8.39
CA ASP A 147 20.95 10.24 -9.75
C ASP A 147 20.75 11.77 -9.77
N LYS A 148 19.90 12.30 -8.87
CA LYS A 148 19.70 13.75 -8.68
C LYS A 148 20.76 14.43 -7.79
N GLY A 149 21.71 13.69 -7.23
CA GLY A 149 22.89 14.22 -6.54
C GLY A 149 22.88 14.12 -5.01
N VAL A 150 21.90 13.44 -4.40
CA VAL A 150 21.89 13.15 -2.96
C VAL A 150 22.97 12.11 -2.66
N ARG A 151 23.94 12.47 -1.80
CA ARG A 151 25.16 11.66 -1.61
C ARG A 151 24.99 10.58 -0.55
N TYR A 152 24.42 10.94 0.60
CA TYR A 152 24.21 10.05 1.74
C TYR A 152 22.73 9.73 1.86
N VAL A 153 22.30 8.69 1.13
CA VAL A 153 20.94 8.17 1.14
C VAL A 153 20.94 6.67 0.92
N GLU A 154 20.17 5.96 1.73
CA GLU A 154 20.06 4.51 1.71
C GLU A 154 18.70 4.03 2.19
N VAL A 155 18.39 2.77 1.93
CA VAL A 155 17.24 2.11 2.53
C VAL A 155 17.65 1.70 3.95
N ALA A 156 16.82 2.02 4.93
CA ALA A 156 17.05 1.70 6.33
C ALA A 156 16.97 0.19 6.60
N GLU A 157 17.28 -0.22 7.84
CA GLU A 157 17.30 -1.63 8.25
C GLU A 157 15.95 -2.34 8.11
N ASP A 158 14.84 -1.59 8.20
CA ASP A 158 13.48 -2.11 7.98
C ASP A 158 13.20 -2.49 6.51
N GLY A 159 14.09 -2.13 5.60
CA GLY A 159 14.01 -2.44 4.17
C GLY A 159 13.05 -1.56 3.37
N ILE A 160 12.41 -0.55 3.98
CA ILE A 160 11.37 0.27 3.33
C ILE A 160 11.59 1.77 3.60
N ALA A 161 11.98 2.15 4.81
CA ALA A 161 12.27 3.53 5.11
C ALA A 161 13.53 4.00 4.37
N ILE A 162 13.58 5.31 4.09
CA ILE A 162 14.71 5.95 3.43
C ILE A 162 15.44 6.78 4.47
N ALA A 163 16.70 6.44 4.72
CA ALA A 163 17.58 7.16 5.62
C ALA A 163 18.42 8.19 4.84
N PHE A 164 18.59 9.37 5.41
CA PHE A 164 19.36 10.47 4.84
C PHE A 164 20.52 10.86 5.76
N GLY A 165 21.60 11.40 5.19
CA GLY A 165 22.72 11.98 5.95
C GLY A 165 23.85 11.00 6.29
N GLY A 166 23.58 9.69 6.28
CA GLY A 166 24.54 8.61 6.60
C GLY A 166 25.17 8.78 7.99
N ASP A 167 26.25 8.04 8.25
CA ASP A 167 26.93 8.00 9.57
C ASP A 167 27.36 9.38 10.11
N ARG A 168 27.50 10.38 9.23
CA ARG A 168 27.95 11.73 9.58
C ARG A 168 26.83 12.75 9.72
N ASN A 169 25.58 12.34 9.58
CA ASN A 169 24.42 13.23 9.64
C ASN A 169 24.59 14.47 8.73
N ASP A 170 24.99 14.25 7.47
CA ASP A 170 25.29 15.32 6.53
C ASP A 170 24.05 16.16 6.21
N SER A 171 24.01 17.38 6.73
CA SER A 171 22.85 18.28 6.62
C SER A 171 22.44 18.57 5.19
N ARG A 172 23.41 18.69 4.27
CA ARG A 172 23.14 18.92 2.86
C ARG A 172 22.40 17.76 2.22
N SER A 173 22.84 16.52 2.47
CA SER A 173 22.17 15.33 1.94
C SER A 173 20.79 15.12 2.55
N ILE A 174 20.61 15.51 3.82
CA ILE A 174 19.29 15.50 4.48
C ILE A 174 18.34 16.48 3.80
N SER A 175 18.70 17.77 3.76
CA SER A 175 17.83 18.79 3.17
C SER A 175 17.51 18.47 1.71
N MET A 176 18.53 18.17 0.90
CA MET A 176 18.34 17.85 -0.51
C MET A 176 17.55 16.55 -0.72
N GLY A 177 17.74 15.57 0.16
CA GLY A 177 16.99 14.31 0.14
C GLY A 177 15.51 14.50 0.43
N LEU A 178 15.18 15.26 1.47
CA LEU A 178 13.80 15.58 1.84
C LEU A 178 13.10 16.42 0.76
N ASP A 179 13.81 17.39 0.16
CA ASP A 179 13.27 18.23 -0.91
C ASP A 179 12.92 17.42 -2.18
N LEU A 180 13.74 16.42 -2.52
CA LEU A 180 13.62 15.64 -3.76
C LEU A 180 12.84 14.33 -3.61
N ALA A 181 12.67 13.82 -2.39
CA ALA A 181 12.02 12.53 -2.14
C ALA A 181 10.59 12.46 -2.72
N PRO A 182 9.70 13.47 -2.56
CA PRO A 182 8.36 13.40 -3.12
C PRO A 182 8.34 13.27 -4.65
N GLU A 183 9.29 13.92 -5.34
CA GLU A 183 9.41 13.79 -6.80
C GLU A 183 9.84 12.37 -7.19
N CYS A 184 10.89 11.84 -6.55
CA CYS A 184 11.37 10.50 -6.81
C CYS A 184 10.33 9.41 -6.47
N GLU A 185 9.57 9.56 -5.38
CA GLU A 185 8.47 8.67 -5.03
C GLU A 185 7.40 8.66 -6.13
N ARG A 186 6.98 9.83 -6.65
CA ARG A 186 6.01 9.93 -7.76
C ARG A 186 6.55 9.32 -9.05
N GLU A 187 7.82 9.59 -9.39
CA GLU A 187 8.46 9.01 -10.57
C GLU A 187 8.50 7.49 -10.51
N MET A 188 8.77 6.91 -9.34
CA MET A 188 8.78 5.47 -9.15
C MET A 188 7.38 4.87 -9.18
N ALA A 189 6.41 5.51 -8.52
CA ALA A 189 5.03 5.04 -8.51
C ALA A 189 4.41 5.07 -9.92
N ALA A 190 4.81 6.02 -10.77
CA ALA A 190 4.38 6.07 -12.16
C ALA A 190 4.95 4.93 -13.03
N LYS A 191 6.08 4.32 -12.65
CA LYS A 191 6.70 3.20 -13.37
C LYS A 191 6.16 1.83 -12.97
N SER A 192 5.53 1.73 -11.80
CA SER A 192 4.99 0.48 -11.25
C SER A 192 3.51 0.23 -11.63
N LYS A 193 2.94 1.06 -12.51
CA LYS A 193 1.57 0.92 -13.04
C LYS A 193 1.60 0.34 -14.45
#